data_AF-A0A2U2XBD6-F1
#
_entry.id   AF-A0A2U2XBD6-F1
#
_cell.length_a   1.000
_cell.length_b   1.000
_cell.length_c   1.000
_cell.angle_alpha   90.00
_cell.angle_beta   90.00
_cell.angle_gamma   90.00
#
_symmetry.space_group_name_H-M   'P 1'
#
loop_
_entity.id
_entity.type
_entity.pdbx_description
1 polymer ?
#
loop_
_entity_poly.entity_id
_entity_poly.type
_entity_poly.pdbx_seq_one_letter_code
_entity_poly.pdbx_strand_id
1 'polypeptide(L)'
;MKTIAHPLFIVLALIYASYYSLKQTDLVFPVLISSYLADLLSIFLVNTFTLWCIRKIKNRPSLELPPILVLFSVVMFSVFFEFILPQKSSLYIYDPWDILCYAISGVAYIFWRRK
;
A
#
# COMPACT_ATOMS: atom_id res chain seq x y z
N MET A 1 -7.60 20.58 0.23
CA MET A 1 -6.51 19.63 0.53
C MET A 1 -6.96 18.64 1.61
N LYS A 2 -7.71 17.58 1.26
CA LYS A 2 -8.13 16.54 2.21
C LYS A 2 -7.76 15.14 1.73
N THR A 3 -6.55 14.96 1.16
CA THR A 3 -6.08 13.63 0.73
C THR A 3 -5.77 12.76 1.96
N ILE A 4 -4.88 13.23 2.83
CA ILE A 4 -4.51 12.54 4.08
C ILE A 4 -5.52 12.74 5.21
N ALA A 5 -6.33 13.79 5.14
CA ALA A 5 -7.39 14.04 6.12
C ALA A 5 -8.68 13.27 5.79
N HIS A 6 -8.68 12.43 4.74
CA HIS A 6 -9.86 11.66 4.38
C HIS A 6 -10.07 10.54 5.40
N PRO A 7 -11.31 10.35 5.92
CA PRO A 7 -11.57 9.38 6.98
C PRO A 7 -11.14 7.95 6.59
N LEU A 8 -11.39 7.54 5.35
CA LEU A 8 -10.94 6.24 4.85
C LEU A 8 -9.42 6.07 4.95
N PHE A 9 -8.62 7.06 4.53
CA PHE A 9 -7.16 6.98 4.64
C PHE A 9 -6.72 6.87 6.10
N ILE A 10 -7.32 7.67 6.98
CA ILE A 10 -7.01 7.65 8.42
C ILE A 10 -7.33 6.28 9.00
N VAL A 11 -8.50 5.70 8.70
CA VAL A 11 -8.89 4.38 9.17
C VAL A 11 -7.93 3.30 8.67
N LEU A 12 -7.59 3.28 7.37
CA LEU A 12 -6.65 2.30 6.82
C LEU A 12 -5.24 2.47 7.40
N ALA A 13 -4.79 3.70 7.60
CA ALA A 13 -3.49 3.99 8.21
C ALA A 13 -3.45 3.55 9.68
N LEU A 14 -4.55 3.76 10.43
CA LEU A 14 -4.68 3.27 11.81
C LEU A 14 -4.69 1.74 11.85
N ILE A 15 -5.44 1.07 10.96
CA ILE A 15 -5.43 -0.40 10.88
C ILE A 15 -4.01 -0.91 10.65
N TYR A 16 -3.28 -0.32 9.69
CA TYR A 16 -1.90 -0.70 9.41
C TYR A 16 -0.97 -0.44 10.60
N ALA A 17 -1.09 0.73 11.25
CA ALA A 17 -0.27 1.08 12.41
C ALA A 17 -0.54 0.17 13.62
N SER A 18 -1.81 -0.12 13.90
CA SER A 18 -2.22 -1.05 14.96
C SER A 18 -1.73 -2.47 14.66
N TYR A 19 -1.92 -2.96 13.44
CA TYR A 19 -1.42 -4.26 13.01
C TYR A 19 0.11 -4.35 13.18
N TYR A 20 0.86 -3.35 12.69
CA TYR A 20 2.32 -3.35 12.80
C TYR A 20 2.80 -3.30 14.25
N SER A 21 2.10 -2.54 15.11
CA SER A 21 2.39 -2.47 16.55
C SER A 21 2.15 -3.80 17.25
N LEU A 22 1.03 -4.47 16.93
CA LEU A 22 0.71 -5.78 17.48
C LEU A 22 1.64 -6.87 16.95
N LYS A 23 2.15 -6.74 15.73
CA LYS A 23 3.15 -7.66 15.15
C LYS A 23 4.49 -7.65 15.91
N GLN A 24 4.78 -6.61 16.69
CA GLN A 24 5.95 -6.56 17.58
C GLN A 24 5.75 -7.33 18.89
N THR A 25 4.55 -7.87 19.13
CA THR A 25 4.23 -8.68 20.32
C THR A 25 4.16 -10.16 19.94
N ASP A 26 4.17 -11.05 20.94
CA ASP A 26 4.06 -12.51 20.75
C ASP A 26 2.66 -12.99 20.35
N LEU A 27 1.77 -12.09 19.91
CA LEU A 27 0.41 -12.43 19.47
C LEU A 27 0.45 -13.18 18.14
N VAL A 28 -0.13 -14.39 18.13
CA VAL A 28 -0.29 -15.21 16.93
C VAL A 28 -1.53 -14.75 16.17
N PHE A 29 -1.32 -14.23 14.97
CA PHE A 29 -2.40 -13.84 14.06
C PHE A 29 -2.72 -14.96 13.06
N PRO A 30 -3.99 -15.04 12.58
CA PRO A 30 -4.33 -15.89 11.44
C PRO A 30 -3.47 -15.55 10.22
N VAL A 31 -3.11 -16.56 9.43
CA VAL A 31 -2.25 -16.43 8.23
C VAL A 31 -2.71 -15.32 7.29
N LEU A 32 -4.03 -15.18 7.10
CA LEU A 32 -4.58 -14.13 6.25
C LEU A 32 -4.23 -12.72 6.70
N ILE A 33 -4.16 -12.50 8.02
CA ILE A 33 -3.85 -11.19 8.61
C ILE A 33 -2.34 -11.02 8.74
N SER A 34 -1.62 -12.05 9.17
CA SER A 34 -0.17 -11.97 9.38
C SER A 34 0.62 -11.85 8.08
N SER A 35 0.14 -12.45 6.99
CA SER A 35 0.79 -12.41 5.68
C SER A 35 0.22 -11.29 4.80
N TYR A 36 -1.10 -11.23 4.56
CA TYR A 36 -1.64 -10.44 3.45
C TYR A 36 -2.21 -9.06 3.80
N LEU A 37 -2.50 -8.77 5.08
CA LEU A 37 -3.14 -7.50 5.45
C LEU A 37 -2.25 -6.29 5.11
N ALA A 38 -0.95 -6.40 5.37
CA ALA A 38 0.00 -5.33 5.08
C ALA A 38 0.07 -5.06 3.57
N ASP A 39 0.19 -6.11 2.77
CA ASP A 39 0.31 -6.03 1.32
C ASP A 39 -0.96 -5.48 0.67
N LEU A 40 -2.13 -5.86 1.18
CA LEU A 40 -3.42 -5.33 0.74
C LEU A 40 -3.58 -3.82 1.01
N LEU A 41 -2.98 -3.31 2.08
CA LEU A 41 -3.05 -1.88 2.44
C LEU A 41 -1.93 -1.04 1.82
N SER A 42 -0.81 -1.67 1.47
CA SER A 42 0.44 -1.02 1.11
C SER A 42 0.30 0.03 0.01
N ILE A 43 -0.14 -0.37 -1.20
CA ILE A 43 -0.18 0.49 -2.38
C ILE A 43 -1.22 1.59 -2.22
N PHE A 44 -2.35 1.32 -1.58
CA PHE A 44 -3.35 2.32 -1.27
C PHE A 44 -2.77 3.45 -0.40
N LEU A 45 -2.11 3.08 0.70
CA LEU A 45 -1.53 4.03 1.64
C LEU A 45 -0.37 4.79 1.01
N VAL A 46 0.54 4.08 0.35
CA VAL A 46 1.72 4.66 -0.32
C VAL A 46 1.30 5.64 -1.41
N ASN A 47 0.39 5.27 -2.32
CA ASN A 47 -0.04 6.19 -3.38
C ASN A 47 -0.81 7.40 -2.85
N THR A 48 -1.59 7.23 -1.77
CA THR A 48 -2.27 8.37 -1.14
C THR A 48 -1.26 9.35 -0.53
N PHE A 49 -0.24 8.83 0.15
CA PHE A 49 0.84 9.63 0.72
C PHE A 49 1.70 10.29 -0.37
N THR A 50 2.10 9.54 -1.40
CA THR A 50 2.84 10.06 -2.57
C THR A 50 2.07 11.17 -3.27
N LEU A 51 0.77 10.99 -3.49
CA LEU A 51 -0.08 12.05 -4.08
C LEU A 51 -0.09 13.31 -3.21
N TRP A 52 -0.21 13.16 -1.89
CA TRP A 52 -0.15 14.30 -0.97
C TRP A 52 1.20 15.02 -1.04
N CYS A 53 2.31 14.28 -1.06
CA CYS A 53 3.65 14.83 -1.23
C CYS A 53 3.78 15.61 -2.54
N ILE A 54 3.35 15.04 -3.67
CA ILE A 54 3.41 15.70 -4.98
C ILE A 54 2.57 16.98 -4.99
N ARG A 55 1.36 16.95 -4.43
CA ARG A 55 0.49 18.14 -4.32
C ARG A 55 1.15 19.26 -3.52
N LYS A 56 1.81 18.90 -2.42
CA LYS A 56 2.51 19.84 -1.54
C LYS A 56 3.75 20.43 -2.22
N ILE A 57 4.57 19.60 -2.88
CA ILE A 57 5.79 20.05 -3.56
C ILE A 57 5.45 20.89 -4.79
N LYS A 58 4.47 20.47 -5.60
CA LYS A 58 4.10 21.17 -6.84
C LYS A 58 3.11 22.31 -6.63
N ASN A 59 2.61 22.52 -5.41
CA ASN A 59 1.53 23.47 -5.09
C ASN A 59 0.31 23.35 -6.01
N ARG A 60 0.01 22.14 -6.49
CA ARG A 60 -1.12 21.84 -7.39
C ARG A 60 -2.13 20.95 -6.68
N PRO A 61 -3.12 21.51 -5.96
CA PRO A 61 -4.05 20.72 -5.15
C PRO A 61 -5.01 19.86 -5.98
N SER A 62 -5.22 20.17 -7.25
CA SER A 62 -6.05 19.42 -8.21
C SER A 62 -5.32 18.30 -8.93
N LEU A 63 -4.02 18.14 -8.71
CA LEU A 63 -3.24 17.06 -9.35
C LEU A 63 -3.75 15.71 -8.84
N GLU A 64 -4.04 14.78 -9.74
CA GLU A 64 -4.37 13.38 -9.43
C GLU A 64 -3.29 12.46 -10.01
N LEU A 65 -3.11 11.29 -9.40
CA LEU A 65 -2.26 10.25 -9.97
C LEU A 65 -3.01 9.58 -11.13
N PRO A 66 -2.48 9.61 -12.37
CA PRO A 66 -3.08 8.89 -13.47
C PRO A 66 -3.03 7.38 -13.19
N PRO A 67 -4.03 6.59 -13.62
CA PRO A 67 -4.10 5.15 -13.37
C PRO A 67 -2.85 4.39 -13.83
N ILE A 68 -2.18 4.86 -14.88
CA ILE A 68 -0.93 4.27 -15.36
C ILE A 68 0.18 4.35 -14.32
N LEU A 69 0.30 5.44 -13.55
CA LEU A 69 1.30 5.55 -12.48
C LEU A 69 0.96 4.66 -11.29
N VAL A 70 -0.33 4.44 -11.03
CA VAL A 70 -0.77 3.45 -10.03
C VAL A 70 -0.39 2.04 -10.49
N LEU A 71 -0.63 1.69 -11.75
CA LEU A 71 -0.19 0.40 -12.31
C LEU A 71 1.34 0.24 -12.21
N PHE A 72 2.11 1.28 -12.52
CA PHE A 72 3.55 1.26 -12.32
C PHE A 72 3.92 1.00 -10.87
N SER A 73 3.24 1.59 -9.88
CA SER A 73 3.51 1.30 -8.47
C SER A 73 3.26 -0.17 -8.11
N VAL A 74 2.20 -0.79 -8.66
CA VAL A 74 1.92 -2.23 -8.48
C VAL A 74 3.05 -3.09 -9.05
N VAL A 75 3.46 -2.81 -10.28
CA VAL A 75 4.56 -3.55 -10.93
C VAL A 75 5.87 -3.36 -10.16
N MET A 76 6.19 -2.13 -9.75
CA MET A 76 7.41 -1.86 -9.00
C MET A 76 7.43 -2.57 -7.65
N PHE A 77 6.33 -2.55 -6.90
CA PHE A 77 6.23 -3.28 -5.63
C PHE A 77 6.35 -4.78 -5.83
N SER A 78 5.62 -5.34 -6.81
CA SER A 78 5.69 -6.76 -7.13
C SER A 78 7.10 -7.20 -7.49
N VAL A 79 7.79 -6.47 -8.37
CA VAL A 79 9.17 -6.80 -8.74
C VAL A 79 10.13 -6.65 -7.56
N PHE A 80 9.98 -5.59 -6.76
CA PHE A 80 10.91 -5.32 -5.67
C PHE A 80 10.75 -6.29 -4.49
N PHE A 81 9.52 -6.47 -4.01
CA PHE A 81 9.20 -7.31 -2.85
C PHE A 81 9.20 -8.80 -3.17
N GLU A 82 8.73 -9.21 -4.35
CA GLU A 82 8.68 -10.64 -4.70
C GLU A 82 9.94 -11.15 -5.40
N PHE A 83 10.58 -10.34 -6.24
CA PHE A 83 11.71 -10.84 -7.04
C PHE A 83 13.07 -10.40 -6.51
N ILE A 84 13.23 -9.13 -6.13
CA ILE A 84 14.55 -8.59 -5.75
C ILE A 84 14.89 -8.92 -4.30
N LEU A 85 13.96 -8.78 -3.36
CA LEU A 85 14.19 -8.96 -1.93
C LEU A 85 14.49 -10.42 -1.53
N PRO A 86 13.76 -11.44 -2.02
CA PRO A 86 14.03 -12.84 -1.67
C PRO A 86 15.39 -13.34 -2.16
N GLN A 87 15.94 -12.73 -3.22
CA GLN A 87 17.29 -13.03 -3.68
C GLN A 87 18.38 -12.49 -2.76
N LYS A 88 18.07 -11.48 -1.94
CA LYS A 88 19.03 -10.80 -1.06
C LYS A 88 18.95 -11.26 0.39
N SER A 89 17.81 -11.77 0.83
CA SER A 89 17.61 -12.21 2.21
C SER A 89 16.59 -13.34 2.27
N SER A 90 16.92 -14.37 3.04
CA SER A 90 16.04 -15.51 3.33
C SER A 90 14.84 -15.16 4.21
N LEU A 91 14.75 -13.92 4.71
CA LEU A 91 13.60 -13.43 5.47
C LEU A 91 12.38 -13.14 4.58
N TYR A 92 12.60 -12.89 3.29
CA TYR A 92 11.55 -12.62 2.32
C TYR A 92 11.29 -13.86 1.48
N ILE A 93 10.03 -14.24 1.39
CA ILE A 93 9.57 -15.42 0.66
C ILE A 93 8.83 -14.91 -0.56
N TYR A 94 9.09 -15.52 -1.71
CA TYR A 94 8.31 -15.29 -2.92
C TYR A 94 6.89 -15.84 -2.72
N ASP A 95 5.89 -14.95 -2.67
CA ASP A 95 4.47 -15.29 -2.62
C ASP A 95 3.68 -14.58 -3.74
N PRO A 96 3.26 -15.29 -4.79
CA PRO A 96 2.41 -14.72 -5.84
C PRO A 96 1.10 -14.11 -5.35
N TRP A 97 0.60 -14.49 -4.17
CA TRP A 97 -0.59 -13.88 -3.57
C TRP A 97 -0.37 -12.43 -3.15
N ASP A 98 0.87 -12.03 -2.87
CA ASP A 98 1.21 -10.65 -2.52
C ASP A 98 1.06 -9.73 -3.74
N ILE A 99 1.39 -10.22 -4.94
CA ILE A 99 1.12 -9.55 -6.21
C ILE A 99 -0.38 -9.28 -6.38
N LEU A 100 -1.24 -10.25 -6.02
CA LEU A 100 -2.68 -10.06 -6.08
C LEU A 100 -3.14 -9.01 -5.05
N CYS A 101 -2.60 -9.04 -3.83
CA CYS A 101 -2.89 -8.05 -2.80
C CYS A 101 -2.51 -6.63 -3.24
N TYR A 102 -1.34 -6.47 -3.84
CA TYR A 102 -0.88 -5.23 -4.47
C TYR A 102 -1.84 -4.75 -5.57
N ALA A 103 -2.25 -5.66 -6.46
CA ALA A 103 -3.20 -5.34 -7.53
C ALA A 103 -4.56 -4.87 -6.97
N ILE A 104 -5.11 -5.59 -5.99
CA ILE A 104 -6.38 -5.22 -5.32
C ILE A 104 -6.24 -3.85 -4.66
N SER A 105 -5.14 -3.60 -3.97
CA SER A 105 -4.83 -2.32 -3.31
C SER A 105 -4.79 -1.15 -4.30
N GLY A 106 -4.10 -1.34 -5.45
CA GLY A 106 -4.03 -0.36 -6.53
C GLY A 106 -5.38 -0.10 -7.20
N VAL A 107 -6.18 -1.15 -7.43
CA VAL A 107 -7.54 -1.04 -7.98
C VAL A 107 -8.45 -0.29 -7.02
N ALA A 108 -8.42 -0.63 -5.73
CA ALA A 108 -9.19 0.06 -4.69
C ALA A 108 -8.84 1.56 -4.63
N TYR A 109 -7.56 1.90 -4.78
CA TYR A 109 -7.12 3.29 -4.88
C TYR A 109 -7.74 4.00 -6.10
N ILE A 110 -7.67 3.40 -7.29
CA ILE A 110 -8.23 3.98 -8.52
C ILE A 110 -9.74 4.23 -8.38
N PHE A 111 -10.48 3.25 -7.85
CA PHE A 111 -11.93 3.39 -7.63
C PHE A 111 -12.25 4.50 -6.62
N TRP A 112 -11.49 4.59 -5.53
CA TRP A 112 -11.67 5.63 -4.52
C TRP A 112 -11.39 7.03 -5.07
N ARG A 113 -10.40 7.20 -5.95
CA ARG A 113 -10.07 8.51 -6.55
C ARG A 113 -11.01 8.94 -7.69
N ARG A 114 -11.70 7.99 -8.33
CA ARG A 114 -12.65 8.26 -9.43
C ARG A 114 -14.05 8.63 -8.95
N LYS A 115 -14.39 8.31 -7.70
CA LYS A 115 -15.62 8.76 -7.03
C LYS A 115 -15.41 10.11 -6.36
#